data_AF-A0A1V5SZ22-F1
#
_entry.id   AF-A0A1V5SZ22-F1
#
_cell.length_a   1.000
_cell.length_b   1.000
_cell.length_c   1.000
_cell.angle_alpha   90.00
_cell.angle_beta   90.00
_cell.angle_gamma   90.00
#
_symmetry.space_group_name_H-M   'P 1'
#
loop_
_entity.id
_entity.type
_entity.pdbx_description
1 polymer ?
#
loop_
_entity_poly.entity_id
_entity_poly.type
_entity_poly.pdbx_seq_one_letter_code
_entity_poly.pdbx_strand_id
1 'polypeptide(L)'
;MFVQDQDQYRILVVKDFQPMGRFVLLWLRDLSTKAEVESLSGQLIWREKSQVSVTDTPDSYFVYQLIDLKIMENGQSLGVVSDVIEGPAYDYLQVNRDDREFLIPFIRVYIKHVDLQGGYITVDCPKGFWE
;
A
#
# COMPACT_ATOMS: atom_id res chain seq x y z
N MET A 1 -8.95 -14.69 3.72
CA MET A 1 -7.70 -14.45 2.96
C MET A 1 -7.44 -15.67 2.12
N PHE A 2 -6.57 -15.60 1.11
CA PHE A 2 -6.20 -16.77 0.32
C PHE A 2 -4.72 -16.74 -0.02
N VAL A 3 -4.14 -17.91 -0.25
CA VAL A 3 -2.79 -18.05 -0.82
C VAL A 3 -2.90 -18.68 -2.19
N GLN A 4 -1.94 -18.39 -3.06
CA GLN A 4 -1.83 -19.01 -4.38
C GLN A 4 -0.74 -20.08 -4.33
N ASP A 5 -1.13 -21.33 -4.57
CA ASP A 5 -0.26 -22.49 -4.62
C ASP A 5 -0.42 -23.17 -5.98
N GLN A 6 0.64 -23.15 -6.81
CA GLN A 6 0.68 -23.83 -8.12
C GLN A 6 -0.60 -23.64 -8.98
N ASP A 7 -1.01 -22.38 -9.19
CA ASP A 7 -2.23 -21.97 -9.92
C ASP A 7 -3.58 -22.31 -9.27
N GLN A 8 -3.58 -22.78 -8.01
CA GLN A 8 -4.78 -22.95 -7.20
C GLN A 8 -4.84 -21.99 -6.01
N TYR A 9 -6.05 -21.54 -5.68
CA TYR A 9 -6.29 -20.68 -4.53
C TYR A 9 -6.74 -21.50 -3.34
N ARG A 10 -5.99 -21.43 -2.24
CA ARG A 10 -6.39 -22.01 -0.96
C ARG A 10 -6.95 -20.90 -0.07
N ILE A 11 -8.20 -21.05 0.34
CA ILE A 11 -8.82 -20.13 1.31
C ILE A 11 -8.20 -20.36 2.69
N LEU A 12 -7.73 -19.28 3.31
CA LEU A 12 -7.25 -19.23 4.67
C LEU A 12 -8.24 -18.48 5.54
N VAL A 13 -8.71 -19.14 6.58
CA VAL A 13 -9.61 -18.57 7.59
C VAL A 13 -8.81 -18.36 8.88
N VAL A 14 -8.65 -17.10 9.29
CA VAL A 14 -8.02 -16.77 10.57
C VAL A 14 -8.96 -17.16 11.71
N LYS A 15 -8.44 -17.97 12.63
CA LYS A 15 -9.07 -18.32 13.89
C LYS A 15 -8.74 -17.26 14.95
N ASP A 16 -7.47 -16.89 15.05
CA ASP A 16 -6.97 -15.95 16.06
C ASP A 16 -5.66 -15.30 15.58
N PHE A 17 -5.26 -14.19 16.21
CA PHE A 17 -3.98 -13.54 15.94
C PHE A 17 -3.37 -12.92 17.19
N GLN A 18 -2.04 -12.87 17.24
CA GLN A 18 -1.32 -12.23 18.33
C GLN A 18 -0.11 -11.45 17.81
N PRO A 19 -0.02 -10.13 18.06
CA PRO A 19 1.18 -9.35 17.81
C PRO A 19 2.35 -9.85 18.68
N MET A 20 3.53 -9.97 18.09
CA MET A 20 4.75 -10.41 18.76
C MET A 20 5.96 -9.64 18.22
N GLY A 21 6.14 -8.42 18.73
CA GLY A 21 7.13 -7.48 18.21
C GLY A 21 6.82 -7.10 16.76
N ARG A 22 7.79 -7.27 15.86
CA ARG A 22 7.62 -7.04 14.42
C ARG A 22 6.84 -8.13 13.68
N PHE A 23 6.45 -9.19 14.36
CA PHE A 23 5.74 -10.32 13.76
C PHE A 23 4.30 -10.37 14.26
N VAL A 24 3.44 -11.02 13.47
CA VAL A 24 2.09 -11.40 13.90
C VAL A 24 1.99 -12.91 13.81
N LEU A 25 1.64 -13.55 14.92
CA LEU A 25 1.28 -14.96 14.93
C LEU A 25 -0.17 -15.09 14.47
N LEU A 26 -0.42 -15.95 13.49
CA LEU A 26 -1.75 -16.24 12.98
C LEU A 26 -2.09 -17.69 13.25
N TRP A 27 -3.24 -17.93 13.90
CA TRP A 27 -3.84 -19.26 13.96
C TRP A 27 -4.85 -19.37 12.84
N LEU A 28 -4.70 -20.39 12.01
CA LEU A 28 -5.57 -20.65 10.86
C LEU A 28 -6.48 -21.83 11.19
N ARG A 29 -7.75 -21.76 10.79
CA ARG A 29 -8.65 -22.92 10.85
C ARG A 29 -8.20 -23.95 9.82
N ASP A 30 -8.50 -25.21 10.11
CA ASP A 30 -8.34 -26.33 9.18
C ASP A 30 -6.89 -26.57 8.71
N LEU A 31 -5.91 -26.03 9.44
CA LEU A 31 -4.49 -26.41 9.38
C LEU A 31 -4.08 -26.95 10.74
N SER A 32 -3.82 -28.25 10.82
CA SER A 32 -3.56 -28.93 12.11
C SER A 32 -2.19 -29.57 12.18
N THR A 33 -1.47 -29.63 11.06
CA THR A 33 -0.15 -30.24 10.98
C THR A 33 0.93 -29.21 10.66
N LYS A 34 2.15 -29.48 11.13
CA LYS A 34 3.32 -28.65 10.85
C LYS A 34 3.59 -28.54 9.35
N ALA A 35 3.46 -29.64 8.61
CA ALA A 35 3.71 -29.71 7.17
C ALA A 35 2.76 -28.80 6.37
N GLU A 36 1.47 -28.78 6.73
CA GLU A 36 0.48 -27.90 6.09
C GLU A 36 0.76 -26.41 6.31
N VAL A 37 1.35 -26.04 7.45
CA VAL A 37 1.71 -24.65 7.75
C VAL A 37 3.03 -24.29 7.08
N GLU A 38 3.99 -25.20 7.07
CA GLU A 38 5.29 -25.01 6.40
C GLU A 38 5.14 -24.81 4.89
N SER A 39 4.17 -25.49 4.25
CA SER A 39 3.92 -25.31 2.82
C SER A 39 3.49 -23.89 2.45
N LEU A 40 2.97 -23.11 3.41
CA LEU A 40 2.57 -21.71 3.21
C LEU A 40 3.74 -20.72 3.29
N SER A 41 4.91 -21.16 3.74
CA SER A 41 6.07 -20.29 3.90
C SER A 41 6.54 -19.72 2.56
N GLY A 42 6.77 -18.41 2.51
CA GLY A 42 7.18 -17.70 1.30
C GLY A 42 6.04 -17.39 0.32
N GLN A 43 4.81 -17.82 0.59
CA GLN A 43 3.65 -17.48 -0.24
C GLN A 43 3.09 -16.09 0.13
N LEU A 44 2.55 -15.39 -0.87
CA LEU A 44 1.81 -14.14 -0.65
C LEU A 44 0.40 -14.44 -0.14
N ILE A 45 -0.04 -13.68 0.86
CA ILE A 45 -1.40 -13.73 1.38
C ILE A 45 -2.21 -12.62 0.72
N TRP A 46 -3.29 -13.01 0.07
CA TRP A 46 -4.16 -12.13 -0.69
C TRP A 46 -5.52 -11.96 -0.01
N ARG A 47 -6.20 -10.88 -0.35
CA ARG A 47 -7.59 -10.60 0.01
C ARG A 47 -8.26 -9.88 -1.15
N GLU A 48 -9.54 -10.14 -1.36
CA GLU A 48 -10.33 -9.38 -2.33
C GLU A 48 -10.41 -7.91 -1.90
N LYS A 49 -10.18 -7.00 -2.85
CA LYS A 49 -10.24 -5.55 -2.62
C LYS A 49 -11.59 -5.10 -2.05
N SER A 50 -12.69 -5.71 -2.49
CA SER A 50 -14.05 -5.45 -2.00
C SER A 50 -14.26 -5.80 -0.53
N GLN A 51 -13.41 -6.66 0.04
CA GLN A 51 -13.49 -7.10 1.43
C GLN A 51 -12.56 -6.31 2.36
N VAL A 52 -11.77 -5.37 1.85
CA VAL A 52 -10.95 -4.47 2.65
C VAL A 52 -11.84 -3.31 3.08
N SER A 53 -12.07 -3.19 4.39
CA SER A 53 -12.77 -2.03 4.96
C SER A 53 -12.03 -0.76 4.57
N VAL A 54 -12.76 0.26 4.09
CA VAL A 54 -12.19 1.60 3.95
C VAL A 54 -11.71 2.05 5.32
N THR A 55 -10.52 2.64 5.39
CA THR A 55 -10.00 3.15 6.66
C THR A 55 -10.96 4.21 7.20
N ASP A 56 -11.49 4.02 8.41
CA ASP A 56 -12.40 4.97 9.07
C ASP A 56 -11.69 6.26 9.52
N THR A 57 -10.37 6.32 9.35
CA THR A 57 -9.53 7.46 9.70
C THR A 57 -9.44 8.41 8.51
N PRO A 58 -9.85 9.68 8.67
CA PRO A 58 -9.67 10.70 7.64
C PRO A 58 -8.22 10.78 7.17
N ASP A 59 -8.02 11.00 5.87
CA ASP A 59 -6.70 11.16 5.25
C ASP A 59 -5.75 9.95 5.44
N SER A 60 -6.31 8.77 5.66
CA SER A 60 -5.57 7.51 5.73
C SER A 60 -5.89 6.64 4.51
N TYR A 61 -4.85 6.15 3.86
CA TYR A 61 -4.96 5.42 2.59
C TYR A 61 -4.14 4.14 2.68
N PHE A 62 -4.60 3.10 2.00
CA PHE A 62 -3.73 1.96 1.74
C PHE A 62 -2.76 2.29 0.60
N VAL A 63 -1.53 1.82 0.70
CA VAL A 63 -0.48 2.03 -0.33
C VAL A 63 -0.99 1.67 -1.73
N TYR A 64 -1.67 0.52 -1.88
CA TYR A 64 -2.21 0.09 -3.18
C TYR A 64 -3.24 1.05 -3.79
N GLN A 65 -3.83 1.95 -2.99
CA GLN A 65 -4.76 2.97 -3.49
C GLN A 65 -4.03 4.18 -4.06
N LEU A 66 -2.77 4.39 -3.65
CA LEU A 66 -1.95 5.53 -4.01
C LEU A 66 -1.04 5.24 -5.21
N ILE A 67 -0.62 3.98 -5.39
CA ILE A 67 0.13 3.55 -6.58
C ILE A 67 -0.68 3.87 -7.85
N ASP A 68 0.03 4.27 -8.90
CA ASP A 68 -0.50 4.67 -10.20
C ASP A 68 -1.32 5.98 -10.22
N LEU A 69 -1.49 6.66 -9.08
CA LEU A 69 -2.11 7.98 -9.07
C LEU A 69 -1.18 9.02 -9.71
N LYS A 70 -1.76 9.90 -10.54
CA LYS A 70 -1.04 11.01 -11.16
C LYS A 70 -0.74 12.09 -10.12
N ILE A 71 0.48 12.62 -10.12
CA ILE A 71 0.79 13.83 -9.34
C ILE A 71 0.45 15.05 -10.16
N MET A 72 -0.38 15.93 -9.60
CA MET A 72 -0.86 17.15 -10.22
C MET A 72 -0.40 18.37 -9.42
N GLU A 73 0.13 19.39 -10.09
CA GLU A 73 0.48 20.66 -9.46
C GLU A 73 0.19 21.78 -10.46
N ASN A 74 -0.52 22.83 -10.02
CA ASN A 74 -0.91 23.95 -10.87
C ASN A 74 -1.57 23.54 -12.21
N GLY A 75 -2.35 22.45 -12.21
CA GLY A 75 -3.03 21.92 -13.39
C GLY A 75 -2.15 21.09 -14.34
N GLN A 76 -0.88 20.86 -14.01
CA GLN A 76 0.04 20.04 -14.79
C GLN A 76 0.27 18.67 -14.13
N SER A 77 0.32 17.61 -14.95
CA SER A 77 0.71 16.28 -14.50
C SER A 77 2.23 16.20 -14.45
N LEU A 78 2.77 15.94 -13.27
CA LEU A 78 4.21 15.95 -13.01
C LEU A 78 4.81 14.56 -12.83
N GLY A 79 3.99 13.50 -12.82
CA GLY A 79 4.49 12.14 -12.71
C GLY A 79 3.41 11.19 -12.21
N VAL A 80 3.83 9.98 -11.88
CA VAL A 80 2.96 8.93 -11.36
C VAL A 80 3.60 8.32 -10.12
N VAL A 81 2.80 8.05 -9.09
CA VAL A 81 3.27 7.36 -7.89
C VAL A 81 3.66 5.93 -8.25
N SER A 82 4.93 5.59 -8.05
CA SER A 82 5.49 4.26 -8.31
C SER A 82 5.61 3.42 -7.04
N ASP A 83 5.80 4.05 -5.88
CA ASP A 83 5.86 3.37 -4.58
C ASP A 83 5.52 4.32 -3.42
N VAL A 84 5.35 3.75 -2.22
CA VAL A 84 5.28 4.50 -0.95
C VAL A 84 6.39 4.01 -0.03
N ILE A 85 7.33 4.89 0.28
CA ILE A 85 8.50 4.59 1.09
C ILE A 85 8.24 5.00 2.53
N GLU A 86 8.26 4.03 3.44
CA GLU A 86 8.17 4.31 4.88
C GLU A 86 9.41 5.06 5.37
N GLY A 87 9.18 6.20 6.01
CA GLY A 87 10.23 7.03 6.59
C GLY A 87 10.19 7.07 8.11
N PRO A 88 11.25 7.56 8.77
CA PRO A 88 11.31 7.63 10.23
C PRO A 88 10.31 8.61 10.86
N ALA A 89 9.85 9.61 10.10
CA ALA A 89 8.93 10.64 10.58
C ALA A 89 7.60 10.66 9.82
N TYR A 90 7.65 10.37 8.52
CA TYR A 90 6.50 10.34 7.62
C TYR A 90 6.85 9.47 6.43
N ASP A 91 5.83 8.96 5.77
CA ASP A 91 5.97 8.22 4.53
C ASP A 91 6.21 9.17 3.36
N TYR A 92 6.79 8.65 2.28
CA TYR A 92 7.10 9.40 1.07
C TYR A 92 6.41 8.74 -0.12
N LEU A 93 5.78 9.54 -0.97
CA LEU A 93 5.39 9.09 -2.30
C LEU A 93 6.64 9.09 -3.18
N GLN A 94 7.02 7.94 -3.71
CA GLN A 94 7.97 7.86 -4.80
C GLN A 94 7.24 8.12 -6.11
N VAL A 95 7.72 9.12 -6.86
CA VAL A 95 7.08 9.62 -8.06
C VAL A 95 8.05 9.54 -9.22
N ASN A 96 7.65 8.84 -10.27
CA ASN A 96 8.44 8.72 -11.49
C ASN A 96 8.04 9.80 -12.49
N ARG A 97 9.05 10.52 -13.01
CA ARG A 97 8.90 11.57 -14.02
C ARG A 97 10.16 11.62 -14.90
N ASP A 98 10.00 11.54 -16.21
CA ASP A 98 11.08 11.77 -17.18
C ASP A 98 12.38 11.00 -16.82
N ASP A 99 12.25 9.70 -16.49
CA ASP A 99 13.33 8.80 -16.03
C ASP A 99 14.01 9.18 -14.70
N ARG A 100 13.42 10.10 -13.93
CA ARG A 100 13.86 10.49 -12.58
C ARG A 100 12.83 10.10 -11.54
N GLU A 101 13.31 9.90 -10.32
CA GLU A 101 12.50 9.61 -9.15
C GLU A 101 12.51 10.80 -8.19
N PHE A 102 11.33 11.15 -7.68
CA PHE A 102 11.13 12.21 -6.72
C PHE A 102 10.46 11.64 -5.47
N LEU A 103 10.88 12.08 -4.28
CA LEU A 103 10.29 11.68 -3.01
C LEU A 103 9.50 12.85 -2.43
N ILE A 104 8.18 12.75 -2.45
CA ILE A 104 7.28 13.76 -1.87
C ILE A 104 6.84 13.31 -0.48
N PRO A 105 7.14 14.07 0.59
CA PRO A 105 6.58 13.81 1.91
C PRO A 105 5.05 13.68 1.88
N PHE A 106 4.50 12.57 2.35
CA PHE A 106 3.05 12.33 2.39
C PHE A 106 2.41 13.03 3.61
N ILE A 107 2.49 14.36 3.62
CA ILE A 107 1.99 15.23 4.69
C ILE A 107 1.22 16.41 4.09
N ARG A 108 0.27 16.98 4.86
CA ARG A 108 -0.63 18.05 4.39
C ARG A 108 0.05 19.31 3.84
N VAL A 109 1.31 19.56 4.22
CA VAL A 109 2.07 20.69 3.69
C VAL A 109 2.27 20.53 2.18
N TYR A 110 2.56 19.31 1.72
CA TYR A 110 2.77 18.99 0.31
C TYR A 110 1.50 18.45 -0.35
N ILE A 111 0.75 17.58 0.34
CA ILE A 111 -0.42 16.88 -0.20
C ILE A 111 -1.69 17.69 0.08
N LYS A 112 -2.29 18.27 -0.96
CA LYS A 112 -3.48 19.14 -0.83
C LYS A 112 -4.78 18.38 -1.00
N HIS A 113 -4.79 17.39 -1.88
CA HIS A 113 -5.98 16.61 -2.18
C HIS A 113 -5.60 15.24 -2.75
N VAL A 114 -6.29 14.19 -2.34
CA VAL A 114 -6.17 12.85 -2.91
C VAL A 114 -7.52 12.48 -3.50
N ASP A 115 -7.58 12.36 -4.83
CA ASP A 115 -8.76 11.93 -5.56
C ASP A 115 -8.59 10.51 -6.06
N LEU A 116 -9.02 9.53 -5.24
CA LEU A 116 -8.94 8.11 -5.61
C LEU A 116 -9.85 7.77 -6.80
N GLN A 117 -10.97 8.49 -6.96
CA GLN A 117 -11.92 8.23 -8.06
C GLN A 117 -11.43 8.87 -9.36
N GLY A 118 -10.89 10.08 -9.28
CA GLY A 118 -10.28 10.80 -10.39
C GLY A 118 -8.89 10.28 -10.77
N GLY A 119 -8.23 9.53 -9.89
CA GLY A 119 -6.93 8.90 -10.16
C GLY A 119 -5.74 9.86 -10.04
N TYR A 120 -5.80 10.84 -9.13
CA TYR A 120 -4.72 11.82 -8.97
C TYR A 120 -4.56 12.35 -7.54
N ILE A 121 -3.39 12.90 -7.26
CA ILE A 121 -3.04 13.61 -6.04
C ILE A 121 -2.61 15.02 -6.43
N THR A 122 -3.23 16.04 -5.83
CA THR A 122 -2.80 17.42 -5.97
C THR A 122 -1.75 17.75 -4.93
N VAL A 123 -0.60 18.25 -5.37
CA VAL A 123 0.52 18.65 -4.52
C VAL A 123 0.85 20.14 -4.66
N ASP A 124 1.64 20.64 -3.72
CA ASP A 124 2.22 21.98 -3.68
C ASP A 124 3.65 21.89 -3.13
N CYS A 125 4.59 21.76 -4.04
CA CYS A 125 6.00 21.61 -3.75
C CYS A 125 6.71 22.98 -3.85
N PRO A 126 7.77 23.20 -3.06
CA PRO A 126 8.61 24.39 -3.19
C PRO A 126 9.18 24.55 -4.61
N LYS A 127 9.49 25.79 -4.98
CA LYS A 127 10.17 26.08 -6.26
C LYS A 127 11.46 25.27 -6.40
N GLY A 128 11.72 24.75 -7.59
CA GLY A 128 12.90 23.94 -7.89
C GLY A 128 12.79 22.48 -7.46
N PHE A 129 11.69 22.05 -6.84
CA PHE A 129 11.53 20.64 -6.43
C PHE A 129 11.57 19.66 -7.61
N TRP A 130 11.13 20.10 -8.78
CA TRP A 130 10.97 19.28 -9.99
C TRP A 130 12.07 19.49 -11.04
N GLU A 131 13.15 20.19 -10.70
CA GLU A 131 14.29 20.47 -11.60
C GLU A 131 15.39 19.41 -11.50
#